data_AF-A0A349JL52-F1
#
_entry.id   AF-A0A349JL52-F1
#
_cell.length_a   1.000
_cell.length_b   1.000
_cell.length_c   1.000
_cell.angle_alpha   90.00
_cell.angle_beta   90.00
_cell.angle_gamma   90.00
#
_symmetry.space_group_name_H-M   'P 1'
#
loop_
_entity.id
_entity.type
_entity.pdbx_description
1 polymer ?
#
loop_
_entity_poly.entity_id
_entity_poly.type
_entity_poly.pdbx_seq_one_letter_code
_entity_poly.pdbx_strand_id
1 'polypeptide(L)'
;PISLAKLREDMFIKSSLSDLLKNLDSLGRRSLIEKIQPGETVFMLQPLMLKYVSDRLVDRIIYEVLEAINTQGIEKMQLLKTHNLSTSIAKRKGVKGEVSHSILGLVKNRLQLVFVKNMGAVEPLNILTKVASVLENKSPLEVGYARENMANIIAELTSSDKYSSRQGALFLVP
;
A
#
# COMPACT_ATOMS: atom_id res chain seq x y z
N PRO A 1 16.04 -6.15 1.55
CA PRO A 1 16.56 -7.45 1.07
C PRO A 1 15.50 -8.56 1.21
N ILE A 2 15.39 -9.44 0.21
CA ILE A 2 14.50 -10.60 0.21
C ILE A 2 15.24 -11.80 -0.40
N SER A 3 15.14 -12.98 0.23
CA SER A 3 15.72 -14.20 -0.33
C SER A 3 14.83 -14.75 -1.44
N LEU A 4 15.39 -15.52 -2.37
CA LEU A 4 14.60 -16.20 -3.41
C LEU A 4 13.48 -17.08 -2.81
N ALA A 5 13.80 -17.81 -1.73
CA ALA A 5 12.82 -18.65 -1.04
C ALA A 5 11.66 -17.81 -0.49
N LYS A 6 11.97 -16.69 0.18
CA LYS A 6 10.95 -15.80 0.75
C LYS A 6 10.13 -15.10 -0.34
N LEU A 7 10.79 -14.64 -1.41
CA LEU A 7 10.11 -14.05 -2.56
C LEU A 7 9.09 -15.03 -3.18
N ARG A 8 9.44 -16.31 -3.28
CA ARG A 8 8.52 -17.35 -3.79
C ARG A 8 7.36 -17.65 -2.86
N GLU A 9 7.59 -17.61 -1.56
CA GLU A 9 6.56 -17.79 -0.55
C GLU A 9 5.55 -16.64 -0.59
N ASP A 10 6.02 -15.41 -0.76
CA ASP A 10 5.20 -14.20 -0.72
C ASP A 10 4.44 -13.93 -2.05
N MET A 11 4.77 -14.64 -3.14
CA MET A 11 4.09 -14.49 -4.42
C MET A 11 2.71 -15.15 -4.42
N PHE A 12 1.66 -14.35 -4.58
CA PHE A 12 0.28 -14.83 -4.72
C PHE A 12 0.10 -15.78 -5.93
N ILE A 13 0.69 -15.43 -7.08
CA ILE A 13 0.70 -16.30 -8.28
C ILE A 13 2.06 -16.99 -8.37
N LYS A 14 2.06 -18.32 -8.19
CA LYS A 14 3.27 -19.13 -8.29
C LYS A 14 3.69 -19.30 -9.75
N SER A 15 4.73 -18.57 -10.16
CA SER A 15 5.41 -18.82 -11.43
C SER A 15 6.36 -20.03 -11.32
N SER A 16 6.74 -20.60 -12.47
CA SER A 16 7.78 -21.64 -12.50
C SER A 16 9.10 -21.05 -11.96
N LEU A 17 9.92 -21.88 -11.31
CA LEU A 17 11.22 -21.42 -10.82
C LEU A 17 12.09 -20.89 -11.98
N SER A 18 12.02 -21.52 -13.15
CA SER A 18 12.76 -21.11 -14.33
C SER A 18 12.37 -19.69 -14.77
N ASP A 19 11.07 -19.40 -14.84
CA ASP A 19 10.59 -18.08 -15.27
C ASP A 19 10.90 -17.00 -14.24
N LEU A 20 10.78 -17.32 -12.95
CA LEU A 20 11.17 -16.39 -11.89
C LEU A 20 12.67 -16.05 -11.98
N LEU A 21 13.53 -17.05 -12.16
CA LEU A 21 14.97 -16.81 -12.29
C LEU A 21 15.31 -16.01 -13.54
N LYS A 22 14.67 -16.29 -14.69
CA LYS A 22 14.82 -15.50 -15.93
C LYS A 22 14.43 -14.04 -15.70
N ASN A 23 13.32 -13.80 -15.01
CA ASN A 23 12.84 -12.44 -14.71
C ASN A 23 13.79 -11.71 -13.75
N LEU A 24 14.25 -12.37 -12.68
CA LEU A 24 15.21 -11.80 -11.74
C LEU A 24 16.55 -11.48 -12.43
N ASP A 25 17.03 -12.36 -13.32
CA ASP A 25 18.23 -12.11 -14.09
C ASP A 25 18.06 -10.93 -15.07
N SER A 26 16.90 -10.83 -15.71
CA SER A 26 16.56 -9.67 -16.56
C SER A 26 16.49 -8.36 -15.76
N LEU A 27 15.97 -8.38 -14.53
CA LEU A 27 15.96 -7.22 -13.64
C LEU A 27 17.39 -6.84 -13.21
N GLY A 28 18.23 -7.83 -12.92
CA GLY A 28 19.63 -7.64 -12.58
C GLY A 28 20.45 -7.03 -13.73
N ARG A 29 20.27 -7.53 -14.96
CA ARG A 29 20.91 -6.99 -16.17
C ARG A 29 20.55 -5.53 -16.47
N ARG A 30 19.38 -5.09 -16.02
CA ARG A 30 18.90 -3.69 -16.13
C ARG A 30 19.28 -2.84 -14.91
N SER A 31 20.07 -3.38 -13.99
CA SER A 31 20.47 -2.74 -12.73
C SER A 31 19.28 -2.31 -11.88
N LEU A 32 18.15 -3.02 -11.94
CA LEU A 32 16.97 -2.70 -11.13
C LEU A 32 17.02 -3.35 -9.75
N ILE A 33 17.71 -4.49 -9.66
CA ILE A 33 17.95 -5.23 -8.42
C ILE A 33 19.43 -5.56 -8.26
N GLU A 34 19.88 -5.68 -7.02
CA GLU A 34 21.23 -6.06 -6.63
C GLU A 34 21.20 -7.40 -5.87
N LYS A 35 22.18 -8.26 -6.15
CA LYS A 35 22.45 -9.47 -5.35
C LYS A 35 23.45 -9.11 -4.26
N ILE A 36 23.03 -9.19 -3.01
CA ILE A 36 23.82 -8.64 -1.89
C ILE A 36 24.82 -9.65 -1.32
N GLN A 37 24.59 -10.95 -1.51
CA GLN A 37 25.44 -11.99 -0.95
C GLN A 37 25.82 -13.04 -2.00
N PRO A 38 27.12 -13.37 -2.14
CA PRO A 38 27.56 -14.57 -2.84
C PRO A 38 27.21 -15.80 -1.99
N GLY A 39 26.34 -16.68 -2.48
CA GLY A 39 25.95 -17.94 -1.81
C GLY A 39 24.48 -17.99 -1.38
N GLU A 40 23.94 -16.90 -0.84
CA GLU A 40 22.49 -16.75 -0.63
C GLU A 40 21.91 -15.82 -1.68
N THR A 41 20.92 -16.29 -2.43
CA THR A 41 20.28 -15.47 -3.47
C THR A 41 19.34 -14.44 -2.81
N VAL A 42 19.95 -13.38 -2.27
CA VAL A 42 19.27 -12.26 -1.61
C VAL A 42 19.28 -11.05 -2.54
N PHE A 43 18.09 -10.54 -2.81
CA PHE A 43 17.86 -9.43 -3.72
C PHE A 43 17.48 -8.15 -2.98
N MET A 44 17.84 -7.01 -3.54
CA MET A 44 17.35 -5.71 -3.10
C MET A 44 17.12 -4.80 -4.31
N LEU A 45 16.06 -4.00 -4.26
CA LEU A 45 15.88 -2.90 -5.22
C LEU A 45 16.90 -1.80 -4.92
N GLN A 46 17.48 -1.21 -5.97
CA GLN A 46 18.30 -0.02 -5.79
C GLN A 46 17.50 1.10 -5.09
N PRO A 47 18.11 1.96 -4.26
CA PRO A 47 17.38 2.97 -3.49
C PRO A 47 16.48 3.89 -4.34
N LEU A 48 16.96 4.30 -5.52
CA LEU A 48 16.19 5.11 -6.47
C LEU A 48 15.00 4.33 -7.04
N MET A 49 15.21 3.06 -7.36
CA MET A 49 14.14 2.17 -7.84
C MET A 49 13.10 1.91 -6.77
N LEU A 50 13.52 1.69 -5.51
CA LEU A 50 12.61 1.53 -4.39
C LEU A 50 11.71 2.75 -4.22
N LYS A 51 12.28 3.96 -4.25
CA LYS A 51 11.51 5.20 -4.18
C LYS A 51 10.52 5.31 -5.35
N TYR A 52 11.01 5.15 -6.59
CA TYR A 52 10.17 5.28 -7.78
C TYR A 52 9.01 4.28 -7.80
N VAL A 53 9.27 3.01 -7.51
CA VAL A 53 8.24 1.96 -7.50
C VAL A 53 7.25 2.18 -6.37
N SER A 54 7.73 2.57 -5.17
CA SER A 54 6.84 2.87 -4.04
C SER A 54 5.94 4.07 -4.34
N ASP A 55 6.48 5.14 -4.92
CA ASP A 55 5.70 6.32 -5.30
C ASP A 55 4.62 5.97 -6.33
N ARG A 56 4.99 5.26 -7.40
CA ARG A 56 4.05 4.76 -8.43
C ARG A 56 2.96 3.86 -7.85
N LEU A 57 3.35 2.96 -6.96
CA LEU A 57 2.43 2.02 -6.30
C LEU A 57 1.41 2.78 -5.46
N VAL A 58 1.89 3.71 -4.62
CA VAL A 58 1.03 4.56 -3.80
C VAL A 58 0.10 5.39 -4.68
N ASP A 59 0.59 6.05 -5.72
CA ASP A 59 -0.25 6.84 -6.64
C ASP A 59 -1.39 6.02 -7.23
N ARG A 60 -1.11 4.78 -7.63
CA ARG A 60 -2.14 3.90 -8.17
C ARG A 60 -3.15 3.46 -7.13
N ILE A 61 -2.73 3.19 -5.90
CA ILE A 61 -3.64 2.88 -4.78
C ILE A 61 -4.53 4.09 -4.47
N ILE A 62 -3.96 5.29 -4.40
CA ILE A 62 -4.72 6.53 -4.18
C ILE A 62 -5.79 6.68 -5.26
N TYR A 63 -5.41 6.49 -6.52
CA TYR A 63 -6.37 6.51 -7.63
C TYR A 63 -7.52 5.52 -7.43
N GLU A 64 -7.23 4.26 -7.09
CA GLU A 64 -8.28 3.25 -6.86
C GLU A 64 -9.21 3.62 -5.67
N VAL A 65 -8.66 4.21 -4.61
CA VAL A 65 -9.45 4.69 -3.46
C VAL A 65 -10.37 5.85 -3.86
N LEU A 66 -9.86 6.83 -4.63
CA LEU A 66 -10.65 7.96 -5.10
C LEU A 66 -11.73 7.52 -6.10
N GLU A 67 -11.42 6.59 -6.99
CA GLU A 67 -12.41 5.97 -7.87
C GLU A 67 -13.50 5.24 -7.09
N ALA A 68 -13.13 4.51 -6.02
CA ALA A 68 -14.10 3.87 -5.15
C ALA A 68 -15.00 4.88 -4.43
N ILE A 69 -14.47 6.06 -4.06
CA ILE A 69 -15.28 7.15 -3.50
C ILE A 69 -16.25 7.71 -4.56
N ASN A 70 -15.74 8.03 -5.75
CA ASN A 70 -16.53 8.66 -6.82
C ASN A 70 -17.62 7.74 -7.36
N THR A 71 -17.34 6.45 -7.50
CA THR A 71 -18.25 5.48 -8.11
C THR A 71 -19.04 4.67 -7.09
N GLN A 72 -18.64 4.70 -5.81
CA GLN A 72 -19.14 3.81 -4.75
C GLN A 72 -19.06 2.32 -5.12
N GLY A 73 -18.17 1.96 -6.04
CA GLY A 73 -18.04 0.62 -6.62
C GLY A 73 -16.66 0.02 -6.39
N ILE A 74 -16.55 -1.29 -6.66
CA ILE A 74 -15.31 -2.06 -6.45
C ILE A 74 -14.68 -2.54 -7.77
N GLU A 75 -15.25 -2.13 -8.90
CA GLU A 75 -14.92 -2.62 -10.24
C GLU A 75 -13.50 -2.20 -10.66
N LYS A 76 -13.06 -1.03 -10.21
CA LYS A 76 -11.74 -0.45 -10.54
C LYS A 76 -10.65 -0.83 -9.55
N MET A 77 -10.97 -1.60 -8.52
CA MET A 77 -9.99 -2.09 -7.55
C MET A 77 -9.16 -3.21 -8.17
N GLN A 78 -7.94 -2.91 -8.57
CA GLN A 78 -6.99 -3.89 -9.10
C GLN A 78 -5.95 -4.21 -8.04
N LEU A 79 -5.18 -3.21 -7.61
CA LEU A 79 -4.15 -3.36 -6.59
C LEU A 79 -4.76 -3.63 -5.22
N LEU A 80 -5.86 -2.97 -4.88
CA LEU A 80 -6.56 -3.21 -3.62
C LEU A 80 -7.02 -4.67 -3.49
N LYS A 81 -7.37 -5.34 -4.60
CA LYS A 81 -7.75 -6.78 -4.58
C LYS A 81 -6.56 -7.72 -4.61
N THR A 82 -5.47 -7.34 -5.28
CA THR A 82 -4.37 -8.27 -5.61
C THR A 82 -3.12 -8.14 -4.75
N HIS A 83 -2.96 -7.04 -4.01
CA HIS A 83 -1.77 -6.76 -3.21
C HIS A 83 -2.12 -6.53 -1.75
N ASN A 84 -1.39 -7.16 -0.84
CA ASN A 84 -1.53 -6.90 0.59
C ASN A 84 -0.78 -5.60 0.96
N LEU A 85 -1.50 -4.58 1.43
CA LEU A 85 -0.89 -3.28 1.77
C LEU A 85 -0.26 -3.26 3.17
N SER A 86 -0.57 -4.24 4.02
CA SER A 86 0.03 -4.37 5.36
C SER A 86 1.52 -4.74 5.33
N THR A 87 2.03 -5.15 4.16
CA THR A 87 3.44 -5.48 3.99
C THR A 87 4.32 -4.25 4.21
N SER A 88 5.25 -4.35 5.16
CA SER A 88 6.22 -3.29 5.43
C SER A 88 7.23 -3.16 4.29
N ILE A 89 7.51 -1.93 3.83
CA ILE A 89 8.67 -1.67 2.98
C ILE A 89 9.91 -1.85 3.86
N ALA A 90 10.88 -2.64 3.39
CA ALA A 90 12.04 -3.04 4.18
C ALA A 90 12.69 -1.85 4.91
N LYS A 91 12.91 -2.00 6.23
CA LYS A 91 13.64 -1.01 7.04
C LYS A 91 15.04 -0.80 6.44
N ARG A 92 15.42 0.45 6.18
CA ARG A 92 16.83 0.79 5.98
C ARG A 92 17.56 0.51 7.29
N LYS A 93 18.42 -0.51 7.30
CA LYS A 93 19.24 -0.85 8.46
C LYS A 93 20.37 0.20 8.53
N GLY A 94 20.36 1.08 9.53
CA GLY A 94 21.54 1.92 9.85
C GLY A 94 21.32 3.40 10.17
N VAL A 95 20.10 3.96 10.03
CA VAL A 95 19.87 5.38 10.32
C VAL A 95 18.95 5.53 11.53
N LYS A 96 19.49 5.96 12.67
CA LYS A 96 18.70 6.38 13.84
C LYS A 96 17.78 7.53 13.39
N GLY A 97 16.46 7.32 13.49
CA GLY A 97 15.46 8.36 13.21
C GLY A 97 14.68 8.22 11.90
N GLU A 98 14.90 7.17 11.09
CA GLU A 98 14.06 6.96 9.90
C GLU A 98 12.70 6.34 10.24
N VAL A 99 11.65 7.07 9.84
CA VAL A 99 10.27 6.61 9.86
C VAL A 99 10.15 5.41 8.93
N SER A 100 9.72 4.26 9.45
CA SER A 100 9.36 3.12 8.63
C SER A 100 8.22 3.54 7.69
N HIS A 101 8.49 3.75 6.41
CA HIS A 101 7.47 4.06 5.42
C HIS A 101 6.73 2.77 5.04
N SER A 102 5.70 2.38 5.79
CA SER A 102 4.76 1.36 5.30
C SER A 102 4.00 1.90 4.09
N ILE A 103 3.56 1.02 3.18
CA ILE A 103 2.70 1.42 2.06
C ILE A 103 1.42 2.09 2.59
N LEU A 104 0.80 1.51 3.62
CA LEU A 104 -0.35 2.11 4.30
C LEU A 104 -0.06 3.51 4.84
N GLY A 105 1.10 3.75 5.46
CA GLY A 105 1.48 5.07 5.97
C GLY A 105 1.66 6.10 4.85
N LEU A 106 2.25 5.70 3.72
CA LEU A 106 2.38 6.57 2.55
C LEU A 106 1.03 6.88 1.92
N VAL A 107 0.15 5.89 1.80
CA VAL A 107 -1.22 6.04 1.29
C VAL A 107 -2.02 6.98 2.19
N LYS A 108 -2.01 6.76 3.50
CA LYS A 108 -2.65 7.64 4.50
C LYS A 108 -2.22 9.09 4.33
N ASN A 109 -0.92 9.37 4.34
CA ASN A 109 -0.41 10.73 4.26
C ASN A 109 -0.88 11.44 2.99
N ARG A 110 -0.88 10.74 1.84
CA ARG A 110 -1.37 11.33 0.58
C ARG A 110 -2.89 11.53 0.57
N LEU A 111 -3.68 10.57 1.08
CA LEU A 111 -5.14 10.72 1.19
C LEU A 111 -5.52 11.89 2.08
N GLN A 112 -4.86 12.06 3.24
CA GLN A 112 -5.10 13.20 4.13
C GLN A 112 -4.88 14.53 3.40
N LEU A 113 -3.80 14.66 2.64
CA LEU A 113 -3.53 15.86 1.83
C LEU A 113 -4.62 16.10 0.78
N VAL A 114 -5.12 15.04 0.14
CA VAL A 114 -6.19 15.14 -0.86
C VAL A 114 -7.52 15.57 -0.21
N PHE A 115 -7.87 14.99 0.93
CA PHE A 115 -9.12 15.28 1.63
C PHE A 115 -9.13 16.69 2.21
N VAL A 116 -8.05 17.12 2.85
CA VAL A 116 -7.90 18.49 3.38
C VAL A 116 -8.03 19.54 2.27
N LYS A 117 -7.48 19.27 1.08
CA LYS A 117 -7.48 20.24 -0.02
C LYS A 117 -8.81 20.34 -0.77
N ASN A 118 -9.54 19.24 -0.91
CA ASN A 118 -10.60 19.16 -1.93
C ASN A 118 -11.99 18.75 -1.43
N MET A 119 -12.12 18.00 -0.33
CA MET A 119 -13.39 17.32 0.01
C MET A 119 -13.80 17.37 1.49
N GLY A 120 -12.89 17.74 2.40
CA GLY A 120 -13.06 17.41 3.81
C GLY A 120 -12.89 15.90 4.06
N ALA A 121 -12.74 15.49 5.32
CA ALA A 121 -12.46 14.09 5.66
C ALA A 121 -13.72 13.24 5.91
N VAL A 122 -14.82 13.86 6.34
CA VAL A 122 -16.00 13.15 6.85
C VAL A 122 -16.76 12.41 5.74
N GLU A 123 -17.08 13.09 4.64
CA GLU A 123 -17.84 12.49 3.54
C GLU A 123 -17.06 11.34 2.84
N PRO A 124 -15.79 11.51 2.46
CA PRO A 124 -14.99 10.40 1.93
C PRO A 124 -14.93 9.20 2.89
N LEU A 125 -14.77 9.41 4.19
CA LEU A 125 -14.75 8.32 5.17
C LEU A 125 -16.08 7.56 5.27
N ASN A 126 -17.21 8.28 5.24
CA ASN A 126 -18.54 7.66 5.22
C ASN A 126 -18.73 6.81 3.96
N ILE A 127 -18.30 7.30 2.80
CA ILE A 127 -18.37 6.56 1.53
C ILE A 127 -17.47 5.33 1.58
N LEU A 128 -16.21 5.46 2.03
CA LEU A 128 -15.29 4.33 2.16
C LEU A 128 -15.85 3.26 3.11
N THR A 129 -16.48 3.67 4.21
CA THR A 129 -17.13 2.75 5.15
C THR A 129 -18.29 1.99 4.48
N LYS A 130 -19.10 2.69 3.67
CA LYS A 130 -20.17 2.05 2.89
C LYS A 130 -19.61 1.06 1.85
N VAL A 131 -18.54 1.42 1.15
CA VAL A 131 -17.86 0.53 0.20
C VAL A 131 -17.26 -0.69 0.91
N ALA A 132 -16.69 -0.52 2.10
CA ALA A 132 -16.21 -1.62 2.93
C ALA A 132 -17.33 -2.60 3.27
N SER A 133 -18.52 -2.12 3.66
CA SER A 133 -19.69 -2.97 3.90
C SER A 133 -20.13 -3.75 2.66
N VAL A 134 -19.96 -3.21 1.45
CA VAL A 134 -20.23 -3.95 0.20
C VAL A 134 -19.23 -5.09 0.01
N LEU A 135 -17.95 -4.88 0.36
CA LEU A 135 -16.91 -5.91 0.29
C LEU A 135 -17.17 -7.07 1.26
N GLU A 136 -17.80 -6.81 2.42
CA GLU A 136 -18.15 -7.86 3.39
C GLU A 136 -19.16 -8.88 2.83
N ASN A 137 -20.09 -8.43 1.99
CA ASN A 137 -21.12 -9.29 1.40
C ASN A 137 -20.64 -10.10 0.19
N LYS A 138 -19.36 -9.99 -0.19
CA LYS A 138 -18.79 -10.61 -1.38
C LYS A 138 -17.82 -11.73 -1.04
N SER A 139 -17.67 -12.69 -1.97
CA SER A 139 -16.82 -13.86 -1.73
C SER A 139 -15.34 -13.46 -1.57
N PRO A 140 -14.55 -14.16 -0.74
CA PRO A 140 -13.11 -13.91 -0.60
C PRO A 140 -12.34 -13.94 -1.94
N LEU A 141 -12.76 -14.78 -2.88
CA LEU A 141 -12.16 -14.88 -4.21
C LEU A 141 -12.42 -13.63 -5.06
N GLU A 142 -13.58 -13.00 -4.92
CA GLU A 142 -13.95 -11.79 -5.66
C GLU A 142 -13.26 -10.54 -5.13
N VAL A 143 -13.11 -10.44 -3.81
CA VAL A 143 -12.56 -9.24 -3.15
C VAL A 143 -11.06 -9.33 -2.89
N GLY A 144 -10.48 -10.52 -2.84
CA GLY A 144 -9.06 -10.72 -2.51
C GLY A 144 -8.68 -9.96 -1.24
N TYR A 145 -7.63 -9.15 -1.33
CA TYR A 145 -7.16 -8.29 -0.22
C TYR A 145 -7.99 -7.02 0.00
N ALA A 146 -8.98 -6.71 -0.83
CA ALA A 146 -9.63 -5.39 -0.81
C ALA A 146 -10.36 -5.13 0.51
N ARG A 147 -10.97 -6.15 1.11
CA ARG A 147 -11.62 -6.05 2.41
C ARG A 147 -10.64 -5.58 3.49
N GLU A 148 -9.54 -6.32 3.65
CA GLU A 148 -8.50 -6.02 4.65
C GLU A 148 -7.82 -4.68 4.36
N ASN A 149 -7.48 -4.42 3.10
CA ASN A 149 -6.86 -3.16 2.69
C ASN A 149 -7.75 -1.95 2.95
N MET A 150 -9.05 -2.05 2.65
CA MET A 150 -10.01 -0.97 2.90
C MET A 150 -10.16 -0.72 4.41
N ALA A 151 -10.29 -1.78 5.21
CA ALA A 151 -10.36 -1.68 6.66
C ALA A 151 -9.11 -1.01 7.24
N ASN A 152 -7.92 -1.40 6.78
CA ASN A 152 -6.65 -0.83 7.21
C ASN A 152 -6.52 0.65 6.83
N ILE A 153 -6.94 1.04 5.62
CA ILE A 153 -6.94 2.45 5.18
C ILE A 153 -7.88 3.28 6.06
N ILE A 154 -9.10 2.82 6.31
CA ILE A 154 -10.08 3.52 7.17
C ILE A 154 -9.54 3.65 8.61
N ALA A 155 -8.97 2.58 9.16
CA ALA A 155 -8.39 2.59 10.50
C ALA A 155 -7.21 3.57 10.61
N GLU A 156 -6.33 3.62 9.61
CA GLU A 156 -5.21 4.56 9.57
C GLU A 156 -5.65 6.03 9.48
N LEU A 157 -6.70 6.30 8.69
CA LEU A 157 -7.25 7.64 8.54
C LEU A 157 -7.95 8.14 9.82
N THR A 158 -8.67 7.26 10.52
CA THR A 158 -9.39 7.59 11.76
C THR A 158 -8.50 7.65 12.99
N SER A 159 -7.42 6.87 13.03
CA SER A 159 -6.45 6.89 14.15
C SER A 159 -5.73 8.23 14.31
N SER A 160 -5.76 9.09 13.29
CA SER A 160 -5.16 10.44 13.34
C SER A 160 -6.01 11.47 14.10
N ASP A 161 -7.31 11.24 14.31
CA ASP A 161 -8.17 12.18 15.03
C ASP A 161 -7.83 12.28 16.53
N LYS A 162 -7.21 11.23 17.09
CA LYS A 162 -6.76 11.25 18.50
C LYS A 162 -5.55 12.15 18.77
N TYR A 163 -4.80 12.53 17.72
CA TYR A 163 -3.70 13.50 17.83
C TYR A 163 -4.12 14.93 17.41
N SER A 164 -5.23 15.08 16.68
CA SER A 164 -5.85 16.39 16.41
C SER A 164 -6.71 16.93 17.55
N SER A 165 -7.01 16.14 18.60
CA SER A 165 -7.67 16.63 19.83
C SER A 165 -6.84 17.65 20.63
N ARG A 166 -5.61 17.99 20.19
CA ARG A 166 -4.84 19.14 20.72
C ARG A 166 -4.91 20.41 19.86
N GLN A 167 -5.56 20.36 18.69
CA GLN A 167 -5.86 21.54 17.87
C GLN A 167 -7.36 21.71 17.55
N GLY A 168 -8.21 20.78 18.00
CA GLY A 168 -9.67 20.82 17.86
C GLY A 168 -10.39 21.79 18.80
N ALA A 169 -9.82 22.97 19.08
CA ALA A 169 -10.51 24.05 19.77
C ALA A 169 -11.06 25.13 18.81
N LEU A 170 -11.03 24.90 17.48
CA LEU A 170 -11.45 25.91 16.50
C LEU A 170 -12.65 25.53 15.61
N PHE A 171 -13.29 24.37 15.82
CA PHE A 171 -14.44 23.97 14.99
C PHE A 171 -15.67 23.53 15.78
N LEU A 172 -15.85 24.07 16.99
CA LEU A 172 -17.11 23.95 17.72
C LEU A 172 -17.47 25.28 18.36
N VAL A 173 -18.23 26.12 17.65
CA VAL A 173 -19.34 26.93 18.21
C VAL A 173 -20.25 27.38 17.05
N PRO A 174 -21.53 27.66 17.35
CA PRO A 174 -22.68 26.76 17.26
C PRO A 174 -23.28 26.62 15.85
#